data_AF-A0A949YDC0-F1
#
_entry.id   AF-A0A949YDC0-F1
#
_cell.length_a   1.000
_cell.length_b   1.000
_cell.length_c   1.000
_cell.angle_alpha   90.00
_cell.angle_beta   90.00
_cell.angle_gamma   90.00
#
_symmetry.space_group_name_H-M   'P 1'
#
loop_
_entity.id
_entity.type
_entity.pdbx_description
1 polymer ?
#
loop_
_entity_poly.entity_id
_entity_poly.type
_entity_poly.pdbx_seq_one_letter_code
_entity_poly.pdbx_strand_id
1 'polypeptide(L)' 'MGIFLATVDGHPVYSDGKGNFSKEKNETFKIAAAFAQVSPGDDAEAYRKKASEQLGVELQYVDNPPS' A
#
# COMPACT_ATOMS: atom_id res chain seq x y z
N MET A 1 -6.90 -1.53 14.66
CA MET A 1 -5.88 -0.72 13.97
C MET A 1 -5.36 -1.53 12.81
N GLY A 2 -5.27 -0.94 11.61
CA GLY A 2 -4.77 -1.61 10.41
C GLY A 2 -3.45 -1.00 10.00
N ILE A 3 -2.53 -1.78 9.43
CA ILE A 3 -1.24 -1.28 8.95
C ILE A 3 -1.37 -1.02 7.44
N PHE A 4 -1.01 0.19 6.99
CA PHE A 4 -1.19 0.66 5.62
C PHE A 4 0.15 1.02 4.98
N LEU A 5 0.23 0.90 3.66
CA LEU A 5 1.36 1.39 2.87
C LEU A 5 1.24 2.89 2.66
N ALA A 6 2.33 3.59 2.97
CA ALA A 6 2.54 4.99 2.66
C ALA A 6 3.96 5.20 2.12
N THR A 7 4.19 6.29 1.40
CA THR A 7 5.54 6.71 1.06
C THR A 7 6.30 7.14 2.32
N VAL A 8 7.64 7.22 2.22
CA VAL A 8 8.47 7.78 3.31
C VAL A 8 8.08 9.22 3.68
N ASP A 9 7.61 10.00 2.71
CA ASP A 9 7.05 11.34 2.91
C ASP A 9 5.65 11.37 3.55
N GLY A 10 5.06 10.20 3.84
CA GLY A 10 3.75 10.07 4.48
C GLY A 10 2.55 10.09 3.54
N HIS A 11 2.75 10.04 2.21
CA HIS A 11 1.62 9.97 1.27
C HIS A 11 1.01 8.56 1.24
N PRO A 12 -0.32 8.42 1.33
CA PRO A 12 -0.96 7.11 1.28
C PRO A 12 -0.79 6.45 -0.09
N VAL A 13 -0.66 5.13 -0.09
CA VAL A 13 -0.70 4.31 -1.31
C VAL A 13 -2.05 3.62 -1.41
N TYR A 14 -2.57 3.57 -2.63
CA TYR A 14 -3.83 2.94 -2.96
C TYR A 14 -3.61 1.68 -3.79
N SER A 15 -4.48 0.69 -3.61
CA SER A 15 -4.51 -0.54 -4.39
C SER A 15 -5.85 -0.68 -5.11
N ASP A 16 -5.82 -1.37 -6.25
CA ASP A 16 -7.02 -1.77 -7.00
C ASP A 16 -7.64 -3.09 -6.49
N GLY A 17 -7.06 -3.71 -5.47
CA GLY A 17 -7.47 -5.03 -4.96
C GLY A 17 -7.12 -6.20 -5.87
N LYS A 18 -6.44 -5.96 -7.00
CA LYS A 18 -5.92 -6.98 -7.92
C LYS A 18 -4.40 -7.09 -7.88
N GLY A 19 -3.77 -6.41 -6.91
CA GLY A 19 -2.34 -6.42 -6.70
C GLY A 19 -1.57 -5.39 -7.52
N ASN A 20 -2.25 -4.35 -8.03
CA ASN A 20 -1.62 -3.14 -8.53
C ASN A 20 -1.66 -2.03 -7.47
N PHE A 21 -0.76 -1.07 -7.60
CA PHE A 21 -0.61 0.05 -6.66
C PHE A 21 -0.56 1.39 -7.40
N SER A 22 -1.04 2.44 -6.74
CA SER A 22 -1.00 3.82 -7.21
C SER A 22 -0.82 4.79 -6.03
N LYS A 23 -0.11 5.90 -6.27
CA LYS A 23 -0.08 7.04 -5.34
C LYS A 23 -1.30 7.94 -5.45
N GLU A 24 -2.03 7.82 -6.56
CA GLU A 24 -3.22 8.63 -6.85
C GLU A 24 -4.49 7.83 -6.60
N LYS A 25 -5.40 8.43 -5.84
CA LYS A 25 -6.74 7.88 -5.60
C LYS A 25 -7.63 8.17 -6.81
N ASN A 26 -8.12 7.11 -7.44
CA ASN A 26 -9.07 7.22 -8.55
C ASN A 26 -10.12 6.10 -8.50
N GLU A 27 -10.97 6.01 -9.52
CA GLU A 27 -12.05 5.00 -9.60
C GLU A 27 -11.54 3.56 -9.53
N THR A 28 -10.31 3.31 -9.99
CA THR A 28 -9.62 2.02 -9.97
C THR A 28 -8.88 1.82 -8.64
N PHE A 29 -8.12 2.81 -8.19
CA PHE A 29 -7.29 2.77 -6.97
C PHE A 29 -7.96 3.52 -5.82
N LYS A 30 -9.06 2.97 -5.30
CA LYS A 30 -9.86 3.60 -4.23
C LYS A 30 -9.64 3.00 -2.83
N ILE A 31 -8.93 1.88 -2.75
CA ILE A 31 -8.71 1.13 -1.52
C ILE A 31 -7.32 1.50 -0.98
N ALA A 32 -7.22 1.93 0.28
CA ALA A 32 -5.91 2.12 0.90
C ALA A 32 -5.18 0.76 0.96
N ALA A 33 -3.94 0.72 0.46
CA ALA A 33 -3.17 -0.52 0.39
C ALA A 33 -2.77 -0.98 1.80
N ALA A 34 -3.61 -1.82 2.40
CA ALA A 34 -3.47 -2.30 3.76
C ALA A 34 -2.85 -3.70 3.80
N PHE A 35 -1.91 -3.91 4.73
CA PHE A 35 -1.33 -5.23 4.97
C PHE A 35 -2.38 -6.28 5.38
N ALA A 36 -3.46 -5.86 6.06
CA ALA A 36 -4.54 -6.76 6.47
C ALA A 36 -5.34 -7.38 5.30
N GLN A 37 -5.16 -6.89 4.06
CA GLN A 37 -5.75 -7.51 2.86
C GLN A 37 -4.82 -8.50 2.18
N VAL A 38 -3.57 -8.59 2.62
CA VAL A 38 -2.63 -9.60 2.14
C VAL A 38 -2.97 -10.89 2.88
N SER A 39 -3.24 -11.97 2.14
CA SER A 39 -3.74 -13.22 2.71
C SER A 39 -2.89 -13.71 3.89
N PRO A 40 -3.46 -14.38 4.91
CA PRO A 40 -2.67 -14.96 5.99
C PRO A 40 -1.65 -15.96 5.42
N GLY A 41 -0.36 -15.62 5.52
CA GLY A 41 0.75 -16.38 4.94
C GLY A 41 1.55 -15.63 3.87
N ASP A 42 1.12 -14.43 3.49
CA ASP A 42 1.78 -13.58 2.52
C ASP A 42 2.75 -12.60 3.23
N ASP A 43 3.97 -12.46 2.72
CA ASP A 43 5.03 -11.69 3.37
C ASP A 43 4.76 -10.18 3.25
N ALA A 44 4.62 -9.51 4.41
CA ALA A 44 4.50 -8.06 4.48
C ALA A 44 5.62 -7.36 3.71
N GLU A 45 6.84 -7.85 3.83
CA GLU A 45 7.98 -7.27 3.13
C GLU A 45 7.90 -7.47 1.62
N ALA A 46 7.42 -8.62 1.13
CA ALA A 46 7.25 -8.88 -0.30
C ALA A 46 6.16 -7.98 -0.90
N TYR A 47 5.03 -7.81 -0.20
CA TYR A 47 3.96 -6.92 -0.63
C TYR A 47 4.42 -5.46 -0.72
N ARG A 48 5.13 -4.97 0.30
CA ARG A 48 5.75 -3.63 0.31
C ARG A 48 6.76 -3.49 -0.82
N LYS A 49 7.64 -4.47 -0.99
CA LYS A 49 8.70 -4.44 -2.01
C LYS A 49 8.10 -4.39 -3.41
N LYS A 50 7.10 -5.23 -3.70
CA LYS A 50 6.35 -5.20 -4.97
C LYS A 50 5.74 -3.82 -5.23
N ALA A 51 5.07 -3.24 -4.24
CA ALA A 51 4.46 -1.92 -4.36
C ALA A 51 5.52 -0.82 -4.58
N SER A 52 6.63 -0.88 -3.86
CA SER A 52 7.77 0.04 -4.02
C SER A 52 8.39 -0.05 -5.40
N GLU A 53 8.62 -1.27 -5.91
CA GLU A 53 9.18 -1.52 -7.23
C GLU A 53 8.25 -1.04 -8.34
N GLN A 54 6.94 -1.27 -8.22
CA GLN A 54 5.94 -0.82 -9.20
C GLN A 54 5.82 0.71 -9.25
N LEU A 55 5.89 1.38 -8.10
CA LEU A 55 5.71 2.83 -7.99
C LEU A 55 7.03 3.61 -8.15
N GLY A 56 8.17 2.93 -8.13
CA GLY A 56 9.50 3.55 -8.15
C GLY A 56 9.76 4.45 -6.94
N VAL A 57 9.13 4.16 -5.80
CA VAL A 57 9.29 4.93 -4.56
C VAL A 57 9.45 4.00 -3.36
N GLU A 58 10.18 4.49 -2.35
CA GLU A 58 10.29 3.78 -1.09
C GLU A 58 8.97 3.89 -0.30
N LEU A 59 8.49 2.74 0.17
CA LEU A 59 7.27 2.62 0.95
C LEU A 59 7.58 2.10 2.36
N GLN A 60 6.72 2.50 3.28
CA GLN A 60 6.73 2.11 4.67
C GLN A 60 5.32 1.72 5.13
N TYR A 61 5.29 0.94 6.19
CA TYR A 61 4.07 0.57 6.86
C TYR A 61 3.75 1.56 7.98
N VAL A 62 2.53 2.08 7.99
CA VAL A 62 2.03 3.04 8.99
C VAL A 62 0.72 2.54 9.60
N ASP A 63 0.55 2.67 10.91
CA ASP A 63 -0.67 2.25 11.63
C ASP A 63 -1.92 3.07 11.28
N ASN A 64 -1.75 4.24 10.67
CA ASN A 64 -2.85 5.10 10.24
C ASN A 64 -2.37 6.05 9.13
N PRO A 65 -2.78 5.87 7.86
CA PRO A 65 -2.41 6.80 6.81
C PRO A 65 -3.07 8.15 7.11
N PRO A 66 -2.41 9.28 6.83
CA PRO A 66 -3.06 10.58 6.94
C PRO A 66 -4.30 10.59 6.05
N SER A 67 -5.41 11.08 6.61
CA SER A 67 -6.73 11.14 5.96
C SER A 67 -6.79 12.17 4.84
#